data_AF-A0A8S3EMZ7-F1
#
_entry.id   AF-A0A8S3EMZ7-F1
#
_cell.length_a   1.000
_cell.length_b   1.000
_cell.length_c   1.000
_cell.angle_alpha   90.00
_cell.angle_beta   90.00
_cell.angle_gamma   90.00
#
_symmetry.space_group_name_H-M   'P 1'
#
loop_
_entity.id
_entity.type
_entity.pdbx_description
1 polymer ?
#
loop_
_entity_poly.entity_id
_entity_poly.type
_entity_poly.pdbx_seq_one_letter_code
_entity_poly.pdbx_strand_id
1 'polypeptide(L)' 'MRWSQGDNKQGTVIVGGNGQGEEANQLNRPVGLSFDRHGNLYVVDYNNERVQR' A
#
# COMPACT_ATOMS: atom_id res chain seq x y z
N MET A 1 8.81 9.10 5.23
CA MET A 1 9.51 8.38 6.32
C MET A 1 10.97 8.23 5.90
N ARG A 2 11.93 8.63 6.74
CA ARG A 2 13.37 8.36 6.50
C ARG A 2 13.79 7.28 7.49
N TRP A 3 14.22 6.13 6.99
CA TRP A 3 14.91 5.14 7.81
C TRP A 3 16.33 5.66 8.07
N SER A 4 16.76 5.68 9.32
CA SER A 4 18.12 6.05 9.68
C SER A 4 19.03 4.88 9.34
N GLN A 5 20.22 5.14 8.79
CA GLN A 5 21.19 4.07 8.54
C GLN A 5 21.54 3.38 9.86
N GLY A 6 21.23 2.08 9.98
CA GLY A 6 21.40 1.30 11.22
C GLY A 6 20.10 1.05 12.01
N ASP A 7 18.96 1.61 11.60
CA ASP A 7 17.66 1.23 12.15
C ASP A 7 17.33 -0.23 11.76
N ASN A 8 17.33 -1.15 12.72
CA ASN A 8 16.87 -2.56 12.55
C ASN A 8 15.34 -2.68 12.39
N LYS A 9 14.68 -1.62 11.94
CA LYS A 9 13.23 -1.59 11.83
C LYS A 9 12.82 -2.33 10.56
N GLN A 10 12.08 -3.42 10.76
CA GLN A 10 11.50 -4.18 9.66
C GLN A 10 10.23 -3.47 9.19
N GLY A 11 10.14 -3.20 7.89
CA GLY A 11 8.90 -2.76 7.28
C GLY A 11 7.97 -3.95 7.06
N THR A 12 6.67 -3.72 7.15
CA THR A 12 5.65 -4.70 6.77
C THR A 12 4.93 -4.21 5.52
N VAL A 13 4.64 -5.12 4.59
CA VAL A 13 3.77 -4.82 3.45
C VAL A 13 2.34 -4.75 3.95
N ILE A 14 1.70 -3.57 3.81
CA ILE A 14 0.32 -3.35 4.22
C ILE A 14 -0.65 -3.66 3.07
N VAL A 15 -0.28 -3.32 1.83
CA VAL A 15 -1.11 -3.50 0.63
C VAL A 15 -0.22 -3.71 -0.59
N GLY A 16 -0.66 -4.58 -1.52
CA GLY A 16 0.10 -4.93 -2.71
C GLY A 16 1.30 -5.85 -2.43
N GLY A 17 2.42 -5.61 -3.11
CA GLY A 17 3.67 -6.35 -2.93
C GLY A 17 3.87 -7.55 -3.85
N ASN A 18 2.88 -7.95 -4.66
CA ASN A 18 2.97 -9.11 -5.56
C ASN A 18 2.80 -8.72 -7.04
N GLY A 19 3.32 -7.55 -7.40
CA GLY A 19 3.27 -7.03 -8.77
C GLY A 19 1.90 -6.48 -9.18
N GLN A 20 1.75 -6.28 -10.49
CA GLN A 20 0.52 -5.78 -11.08
C GLN A 20 -0.53 -6.90 -11.21
N GLY A 21 -1.77 -6.62 -10.83
CA GLY A 21 -2.89 -7.56 -11.01
C GLY A 21 -4.12 -7.20 -10.19
N GLU A 22 -5.05 -8.13 -10.12
CA GLU A 22 -6.43 -7.93 -9.61
C GLU A 22 -6.64 -8.60 -8.25
N GLU A 23 -5.69 -9.44 -7.81
CA GLU A 23 -5.75 -10.16 -6.53
C GLU A 23 -5.63 -9.21 -5.33
N ALA A 24 -6.04 -9.67 -4.14
CA ALA A 24 -6.06 -8.86 -2.91
C ALA A 24 -4.66 -8.39 -2.44
N ASN A 25 -3.60 -8.99 -2.97
CA ASN A 25 -2.20 -8.66 -2.67
C ASN A 25 -1.48 -8.03 -3.87
N GLN A 26 -2.24 -7.52 -4.85
CA GLN A 26 -1.76 -6.86 -6.07
C GLN A 26 -2.43 -5.50 -6.26
N LEU A 27 -1.80 -4.65 -7.07
CA LEU A 27 -2.31 -3.31 -7.41
C LEU A 27 -2.20 -3.10 -8.92
N ASN A 28 -3.11 -2.33 -9.52
CA ASN A 28 -3.13 -2.00 -10.93
C ASN A 28 -3.29 -0.48 -11.13
N ARG A 29 -2.16 0.18 -11.42
CA ARG A 29 -2.07 1.64 -11.59
C ARG A 29 -2.66 2.42 -10.40
N PRO A 30 -2.16 2.24 -9.17
CA PRO A 30 -2.65 3.03 -8.04
C PRO A 30 -2.36 4.52 -8.24
N VAL A 31 -3.33 5.39 -7.93
CA VAL A 31 -3.25 6.85 -8.21
C VAL A 31 -3.25 7.72 -6.96
N GLY A 32 -3.57 7.16 -5.80
CA GLY A 32 -3.63 7.92 -4.56
C GLY A 32 -3.62 7.02 -3.33
N LEU A 33 -3.20 7.60 -2.21
CA LEU A 33 -3.21 6.94 -0.90
C LEU A 33 -3.57 7.92 0.22
N SER A 34 -4.20 7.40 1.27
CA SER A 34 -4.54 8.15 2.48
C SER A 34 -4.52 7.24 3.71
N PHE A 35 -4.40 7.83 4.89
CA PHE A 35 -4.56 7.12 6.15
C PHE A 35 -5.81 7.60 6.87
N ASP A 36 -6.52 6.70 7.56
CA ASP A 36 -7.52 7.09 8.53
C ASP A 36 -6.90 7.40 9.91
N ARG A 37 -7.73 7.87 10.85
CA ARG A 37 -7.30 8.19 12.22
C ARG A 37 -6.81 6.99 13.04
N HIS A 38 -7.06 5.77 12.58
CA HIS A 38 -6.62 4.52 13.21
C HIS A 38 -5.33 3.98 12.57
N GLY A 39 -4.81 4.67 11.55
CA GLY A 39 -3.59 4.29 10.84
C GLY A 39 -3.81 3.24 9.76
N ASN A 40 -5.05 2.94 9.36
CA ASN A 40 -5.28 2.09 8.20
C ASN A 40 -4.91 2.85 6.93
N LEU A 41 -4.11 2.24 6.07
CA LEU A 41 -3.79 2.75 4.74
C LEU A 41 -4.97 2.49 3.81
N TYR A 42 -5.30 3.42 2.92
CA TYR A 42 -6.22 3.20 1.83
C TYR A 42 -5.54 3.59 0.53
N VAL A 43 -5.67 2.76 -0.50
CA VAL A 43 -5.07 2.97 -1.82
C VAL A 43 -6.16 2.96 -2.89
N VAL A 44 -6.19 3.99 -3.72
CA VAL A 44 -7.07 4.07 -4.90
C VAL A 44 -6.40 3.28 -6.03
N ASP A 45 -6.89 2.07 -6.24
CA ASP A 45 -6.39 1.09 -7.20
C ASP A 45 -7.12 1.27 -8.54
N TYR A 46 -6.71 2.29 -9.31
CA TYR A 46 -7.52 2.94 -10.35
C TYR A 46 -7.98 1.98 -11.45
N ASN A 47 -7.10 1.16 -12.01
CA ASN A 47 -7.48 0.25 -13.10
C ASN A 47 -8.30 -0.94 -12.61
N ASN A 48 -8.27 -1.24 -11.31
CA ASN A 48 -9.12 -2.28 -10.70
C ASN A 48 -10.43 -1.69 -10.15
N GLU A 49 -10.68 -0.39 -10.35
CA GLU A 49 -11.91 0.31 -9.94
C GLU A 49 -12.27 0.10 -8.46
N ARG A 50 -11.26 -0.02 -7.59
CA ARG A 50 -11.45 -0.32 -6.16
C ARG A 50 -10.61 0.57 -5.25
N VAL A 51 -10.98 0.59 -3.99
CA VAL A 51 -10.14 1.09 -2.89
C VAL A 51 -9.72 -0.11 -2.05
N GLN A 52 -8.41 -0.31 -1.90
CA GLN A 52 -7.84 -1.33 -1.01
C GLN A 52 -7.41 -0.72 0.32
N ARG A 53 -7.46 -1.52 1.39
CA ARG A 53 -7.05 -1.12 2.75
C ARG A 53 -5.95 -2.03 3.28
#